data_AF-A0A7J3M948-F1
#
_entry.id   AF-A0A7J3M948-F1
#
_cell.length_a   1.000
_cell.length_b   1.000
_cell.length_c   1.000
_cell.angle_alpha   90.00
_cell.angle_beta   90.00
_cell.angle_gamma   90.00
#
_symmetry.space_group_name_H-M   'P 1'
#
loop_
_entity.id
_entity.type
_entity.pdbx_description
1 polymer ?
#
loop_
_entity_poly.entity_id
_entity_poly.type
_entity_poly.pdbx_seq_one_letter_code
_entity_poly.pdbx_strand_id
1 'polypeptide(L)'
;MPLEKVRELADLALKRFKLGGYVILESSPNNYHVVFDRPFRYWSKTARVMAWIAIISGNPNVQKWVCMQLIKEASTLRVSPKPTNPEGYKPTPKIVYQYGGRNLGIKAYLEARMETLKLLKELEIYEEQTTQT
;
A
#
# COMPACT_ATOMS: atom_id res chain seq x y z
N MET A 1 -2.76 -13.88 4.10
CA MET A 1 -3.32 -14.50 2.87
C MET A 1 -2.16 -14.71 1.93
N PRO A 2 -2.01 -15.87 1.25
CA PRO A 2 -0.89 -16.12 0.34
C PRO A 2 -0.84 -15.12 -0.83
N LEU A 3 0.36 -14.85 -1.37
CA LEU A 3 0.58 -13.90 -2.46
C LEU A 3 -0.25 -14.26 -3.71
N GLU A 4 -0.36 -15.55 -4.04
CA GLU A 4 -1.13 -16.06 -5.17
C GLU A 4 -2.58 -15.61 -5.08
N LYS A 5 -3.16 -15.70 -3.87
CA LYS A 5 -4.55 -15.28 -3.66
C LYS A 5 -4.72 -13.76 -3.77
N VAL A 6 -3.72 -12.99 -3.35
CA VAL A 6 -3.72 -11.53 -3.55
C VAL A 6 -3.64 -11.18 -5.02
N ARG A 7 -2.82 -11.89 -5.81
CA ARG A 7 -2.73 -11.71 -7.27
C ARG A 7 -4.05 -12.01 -7.95
N GLU A 8 -4.70 -13.14 -7.62
CA GLU A 8 -6.04 -13.46 -8.13
C GLU A 8 -7.05 -12.35 -7.87
N LEU A 9 -7.11 -11.83 -6.63
CA LEU A 9 -8.01 -10.73 -6.28
C LEU A 9 -7.68 -9.44 -7.04
N ALA A 10 -6.40 -9.13 -7.20
CA ALA A 10 -5.94 -7.98 -7.96
C ALA A 10 -6.28 -8.09 -9.46
N ASP A 11 -6.13 -9.27 -10.05
CA ASP A 11 -6.50 -9.55 -11.44
C ASP A 11 -8.01 -9.41 -11.66
N LEU A 12 -8.82 -9.94 -10.74
CA LEU A 12 -10.26 -9.82 -10.81
C LEU A 12 -10.69 -8.34 -10.70
N ALA A 13 -10.12 -7.58 -9.76
CA ALA A 13 -10.38 -6.16 -9.62
C ALA A 13 -9.93 -5.37 -10.86
N LEU A 14 -8.74 -5.68 -11.40
CA LEU A 14 -8.21 -5.06 -12.61
C LEU A 14 -9.16 -5.22 -13.78
N LYS A 15 -9.65 -6.44 -14.02
CA LYS A 15 -10.62 -6.73 -15.08
C LYS A 15 -11.95 -6.02 -14.84
N ARG A 16 -12.49 -6.12 -13.61
CA ARG A 16 -13.82 -5.59 -13.25
C ARG A 16 -13.91 -4.07 -13.33
N PHE A 17 -12.85 -3.36 -12.94
CA PHE A 17 -12.83 -1.91 -12.81
C PHE A 17 -11.94 -1.20 -13.84
N LYS A 18 -11.31 -1.97 -14.76
CA LYS A 18 -10.40 -1.47 -15.80
C LYS A 18 -9.28 -0.61 -15.19
N LEU A 19 -8.45 -1.23 -14.34
CA LEU A 19 -7.47 -0.54 -13.49
C LEU A 19 -6.08 -0.35 -14.13
N GLY A 20 -5.88 -0.85 -15.36
CA GLY A 20 -4.66 -0.66 -16.16
C GLY A 20 -3.51 -1.57 -15.76
N GLY A 21 -3.15 -1.57 -14.48
CA GLY A 21 -2.06 -2.36 -13.91
C GLY A 21 -2.09 -2.31 -12.38
N TYR A 22 -1.22 -3.09 -11.73
CA TYR A 22 -1.02 -3.03 -10.30
C TYR A 22 0.38 -3.45 -9.88
N VAL A 23 0.80 -2.95 -8.72
CA VAL A 23 1.94 -3.45 -7.95
C VAL A 23 1.46 -4.02 -6.63
N ILE A 24 2.10 -5.09 -6.17
CA ILE A 24 1.89 -5.67 -4.85
C ILE A 24 3.14 -5.40 -4.02
N LEU A 25 2.94 -4.78 -2.86
CA LEU A 25 4.00 -4.54 -1.89
C LEU A 25 3.78 -5.43 -0.66
N GLU A 26 4.77 -6.23 -0.32
CA GLU A 26 4.78 -6.97 0.94
C GLU A 26 5.26 -6.07 2.07
N SER A 27 4.40 -5.86 3.08
CA SER A 27 4.72 -5.06 4.26
C SER A 27 5.19 -5.92 5.43
N SER A 28 4.71 -7.13 5.58
CA SER A 28 5.24 -8.13 6.51
C SER A 28 4.85 -9.52 5.99
N PRO A 29 5.41 -10.62 6.50
CA PRO A 29 5.04 -11.95 6.01
C PRO A 29 3.52 -12.12 5.90
N ASN A 30 3.04 -12.47 4.71
CA ASN A 30 1.62 -12.66 4.38
C ASN A 30 0.72 -11.40 4.48
N ASN A 31 1.30 -10.20 4.46
CA ASN A 31 0.59 -8.91 4.50
C ASN A 31 0.99 -8.04 3.32
N TYR A 32 0.02 -7.69 2.49
CA TYR A 32 0.27 -7.04 1.21
C TYR A 32 -0.54 -5.76 1.06
N HIS A 33 0.06 -4.77 0.40
CA HIS A 33 -0.63 -3.62 -0.17
C HIS A 33 -0.72 -3.80 -1.67
N VAL A 34 -1.83 -3.37 -2.26
CA VAL A 34 -2.00 -3.35 -3.72
C VAL A 34 -2.23 -1.92 -4.14
N VAL A 35 -1.46 -1.46 -5.11
CA VAL A 35 -1.61 -0.13 -5.73
C VAL A 35 -1.93 -0.33 -7.19
N PHE A 36 -3.06 0.21 -7.63
CA PHE A 36 -3.51 0.14 -9.02
C PHE A 36 -3.09 1.36 -9.82
N ASP A 37 -2.82 1.17 -11.11
CA ASP A 37 -2.31 2.25 -11.96
C ASP A 37 -3.36 3.31 -12.25
N ARG A 38 -4.65 2.93 -12.35
CA ARG A 38 -5.71 3.90 -12.63
C ARG A 38 -5.96 4.81 -11.41
N PRO A 39 -5.71 6.13 -11.50
CA PRO A 39 -6.08 7.04 -10.45
C PRO A 39 -7.60 7.26 -10.43
N PHE A 40 -8.14 7.52 -9.24
CA PHE A 40 -9.54 7.86 -9.07
C PHE A 40 -9.68 9.32 -8.65
N ARG A 41 -10.52 10.07 -9.38
CA ARG A 41 -10.86 11.45 -9.05
C ARG A 41 -11.64 11.58 -7.72
N TYR A 42 -12.41 10.54 -7.37
CA TYR A 42 -13.30 10.57 -6.22
C TYR A 42 -13.03 9.40 -5.29
N TRP A 43 -12.95 9.68 -3.99
CA TRP A 43 -12.78 8.67 -2.95
C TRP A 43 -13.83 7.55 -3.03
N SER A 44 -15.08 7.89 -3.35
CA SER A 44 -16.17 6.92 -3.49
C SER A 44 -15.89 5.81 -4.51
N LYS A 45 -15.08 6.06 -5.55
CA LYS A 45 -14.64 5.02 -6.50
C LYS A 45 -13.59 4.11 -5.88
N THR A 46 -12.63 4.67 -5.15
CA THR A 46 -11.64 3.90 -4.39
C THR A 46 -12.33 3.01 -3.35
N ALA A 47 -13.23 3.59 -2.56
CA ALA A 47 -14.07 2.90 -1.59
C ALA A 47 -14.83 1.72 -2.21
N ARG A 48 -15.43 1.91 -3.38
CA ARG A 48 -16.15 0.85 -4.11
C ARG A 48 -15.24 -0.31 -4.48
N VAL A 49 -14.02 -0.04 -4.98
CA VAL A 49 -13.06 -1.09 -5.32
C VAL A 49 -12.62 -1.85 -4.07
N MET A 50 -12.26 -1.13 -3.00
CA MET A 50 -11.83 -1.74 -1.74
C MET A 50 -12.94 -2.60 -1.11
N ALA A 51 -14.16 -2.08 -1.05
CA ALA A 51 -15.31 -2.82 -0.52
C ALA A 51 -15.60 -4.08 -1.34
N TRP A 52 -15.54 -3.97 -2.67
CA TRP A 52 -15.72 -5.12 -3.56
C TRP A 52 -14.64 -6.20 -3.33
N ILE A 53 -13.36 -5.81 -3.22
CA ILE A 53 -12.27 -6.73 -2.88
C ILE A 53 -12.50 -7.37 -1.50
N ALA A 54 -12.90 -6.60 -0.50
CA ALA A 54 -13.13 -7.09 0.85
C ALA A 54 -14.24 -8.16 0.89
N ILE A 55 -15.34 -7.94 0.17
CA ILE A 55 -16.44 -8.92 0.05
C ILE A 55 -15.94 -10.20 -0.61
N ILE A 56 -15.34 -10.10 -1.80
CA ILE A 56 -14.90 -11.26 -2.58
C ILE A 56 -13.75 -12.03 -1.90
N SER A 57 -12.92 -11.34 -1.11
CA SER A 57 -11.83 -11.98 -0.38
C SER A 57 -12.29 -13.00 0.67
N GLY A 58 -13.54 -12.88 1.15
CA GLY A 58 -14.07 -13.67 2.27
C GLY A 58 -13.26 -13.55 3.56
N ASN A 59 -12.34 -12.58 3.66
CA ASN A 59 -11.38 -12.48 4.75
C ASN A 59 -11.79 -11.37 5.72
N PRO A 60 -12.14 -11.69 6.98
CA PRO A 60 -12.60 -10.70 7.95
C PRO A 60 -11.53 -9.65 8.29
N ASN A 61 -10.24 -9.99 8.19
CA ASN A 61 -9.18 -9.01 8.40
C ASN A 61 -9.12 -7.98 7.28
N VAL A 62 -9.33 -8.40 6.02
CA VAL A 62 -9.41 -7.47 4.88
C VAL A 62 -10.60 -6.54 5.04
N GLN A 63 -11.76 -7.07 5.45
CA GLN A 63 -12.96 -6.28 5.73
C GLN A 63 -12.71 -5.24 6.82
N LYS A 64 -12.10 -5.64 7.95
CA LYS A 64 -11.73 -4.73 9.05
C LYS A 64 -10.84 -3.59 8.56
N TRP A 65 -9.81 -3.88 7.78
CA TRP A 65 -8.90 -2.87 7.24
C TRP A 65 -9.60 -1.91 6.28
N VAL A 66 -10.46 -2.43 5.39
CA VAL A 66 -11.24 -1.59 4.48
C VAL A 66 -12.20 -0.70 5.26
N CYS A 67 -12.94 -1.21 6.26
CA CYS A 67 -13.80 -0.39 7.11
C CYS A 67 -13.02 0.75 7.77
N MET A 68 -11.83 0.48 8.31
CA MET A 68 -11.00 1.53 8.90
C MET A 68 -10.58 2.59 7.87
N GLN A 69 -10.23 2.19 6.64
CA GLN A 69 -9.90 3.15 5.58
C GLN A 69 -11.11 3.97 5.12
N LEU A 70 -12.31 3.36 5.10
CA LEU A 70 -13.55 4.06 4.82
C LEU A 70 -13.89 5.11 5.90
N ILE A 71 -13.74 4.75 7.18
CA ILE A 71 -13.93 5.68 8.31
C ILE A 71 -12.95 6.85 8.24
N LYS A 72 -11.71 6.58 7.84
CA LYS A 72 -10.66 7.61 7.68
C LYS A 72 -10.76 8.40 6.38
N GLU A 73 -11.64 7.99 5.48
CA GLU A 73 -11.77 8.51 4.11
C GLU A 73 -10.43 8.59 3.35
N ALA A 74 -9.50 7.67 3.66
CA ALA A 74 -8.15 7.70 3.14
C ALA A 74 -7.56 6.30 3.01
N SER A 75 -6.80 6.08 1.93
CA SER A 75 -5.97 4.89 1.77
C SER A 75 -4.73 5.00 2.63
N THR A 76 -4.48 3.99 3.47
CA THR A 76 -3.30 3.92 4.33
C THR A 76 -2.28 2.95 3.74
N LEU A 77 -1.26 3.50 3.08
CA LEU A 77 -0.12 2.73 2.57
C LEU A 77 1.08 2.98 3.47
N ARG A 78 1.72 1.91 3.93
CA ARG A 78 2.96 2.05 4.69
C ARG A 78 4.12 2.36 3.74
N VAL A 79 4.90 3.37 4.07
CA VAL A 79 6.03 3.84 3.24
C VAL A 79 7.37 3.72 3.94
N SER A 80 7.39 3.58 5.27
CA SER A 80 8.60 3.57 6.11
C SER A 80 8.66 2.33 7.02
N PRO A 81 9.82 2.07 7.66
CA PRO A 81 9.91 1.09 8.72
C PRO A 81 8.91 1.41 9.83
N LYS A 82 8.42 0.38 10.50
CA LYS A 82 7.53 0.54 11.65
C LYS A 82 8.16 -0.11 12.88
N PRO A 83 8.39 0.63 13.98
CA PRO A 83 8.78 0.04 15.25
C PRO A 83 7.76 -0.99 15.70
N THR A 84 8.24 -2.10 16.25
CA THR A 84 7.43 -3.15 16.87
C THR A 84 7.96 -3.45 18.25
N ASN A 85 7.08 -3.49 19.24
CA ASN A 85 7.45 -3.84 20.61
C ASN A 85 7.79 -5.34 20.68
N PRO A 86 8.81 -5.76 21.46
CA PRO A 86 9.64 -4.94 22.35
C PRO A 86 10.78 -4.18 21.64
N GLU A 87 11.51 -4.76 20.68
CA GLU A 87 12.69 -4.12 20.04
C GLU A 87 12.89 -4.53 18.57
N GLY A 88 11.79 -4.67 17.82
CA GLY A 88 11.84 -5.06 16.40
C GLY A 88 11.50 -3.91 15.46
N TYR A 89 11.85 -4.07 14.18
CA TYR A 89 11.36 -3.20 13.11
C TYR A 89 10.72 -4.03 12.01
N LYS A 90 9.54 -3.60 11.56
CA LYS A 90 8.98 -4.07 10.28
C LYS A 90 9.63 -3.27 9.17
N PRO A 91 10.34 -3.89 8.22
CA PRO A 91 11.04 -3.18 7.16
C PRO A 91 10.06 -2.41 6.27
N THR A 92 10.58 -1.44 5.52
CA THR A 92 9.80 -0.75 4.49
C THR A 92 9.19 -1.76 3.51
N PRO A 93 7.92 -1.59 3.09
CA PRO A 93 7.31 -2.51 2.15
C PRO A 93 8.09 -2.65 0.85
N LYS A 94 8.25 -3.90 0.37
CA LYS A 94 8.99 -4.25 -0.85
C LYS A 94 8.02 -4.64 -1.94
N ILE A 95 8.27 -4.22 -3.18
CA ILE A 95 7.50 -4.70 -4.33
C ILE A 95 7.84 -6.17 -4.54
N VAL A 96 6.84 -7.04 -4.46
CA VAL A 96 6.99 -8.49 -4.66
C VAL A 96 6.37 -8.98 -5.96
N TYR A 97 5.50 -8.16 -6.57
CA TYR A 97 4.88 -8.46 -7.86
C TYR A 97 4.43 -7.20 -8.58
N GLN A 98 4.44 -7.24 -9.91
CA GLN A 98 3.95 -6.16 -10.77
C GLN A 98 3.29 -6.73 -12.01
N TYR A 99 2.21 -6.08 -12.47
CA TYR A 99 1.52 -6.44 -13.71
C TYR A 99 0.92 -5.20 -14.40
N GLY A 100 1.03 -5.13 -15.73
CA GLY A 100 0.39 -4.09 -16.55
C GLY A 100 1.08 -2.72 -16.50
N GLY A 101 0.30 -1.66 -16.76
CA GLY A 101 0.78 -0.27 -16.80
C GLY A 101 1.28 0.23 -15.44
N ARG A 102 2.23 1.18 -15.47
CA ARG A 102 2.81 1.82 -14.27
C ARG A 102 2.90 3.34 -14.34
N ASN A 103 2.29 3.96 -15.34
CA ASN A 103 2.65 5.33 -15.74
C ASN A 103 1.77 6.40 -15.08
N LEU A 104 0.82 6.01 -14.23
CA LEU A 104 -0.16 6.90 -13.62
C LEU A 104 -0.09 6.81 -12.09
N GLY A 105 -1.11 6.23 -11.44
CA GLY A 105 -1.22 6.15 -9.99
C GLY A 105 -0.09 5.36 -9.34
N ILE A 106 0.46 4.35 -10.03
CA ILE A 106 1.62 3.62 -9.52
C ILE A 106 2.86 4.51 -9.56
N LYS A 107 3.10 5.24 -10.65
CA LYS A 107 4.22 6.19 -10.76
C LYS A 107 4.14 7.23 -9.64
N ALA A 108 2.98 7.88 -9.48
CA ALA A 108 2.76 8.88 -8.44
C ALA A 108 3.01 8.32 -7.04
N TYR A 109 2.55 7.10 -6.76
CA TYR A 109 2.81 6.43 -5.49
C TYR A 109 4.31 6.17 -5.26
N LEU A 110 5.02 5.67 -6.28
CA LEU A 110 6.45 5.35 -6.16
C LEU A 110 7.28 6.62 -5.99
N GLU A 111 6.95 7.71 -6.69
CA GLU A 111 7.58 9.02 -6.54
C GLU A 111 7.38 9.56 -5.12
N ALA A 112 6.14 9.63 -4.64
CA ALA A 112 5.85 10.07 -3.27
C ALA A 112 6.54 9.20 -2.21
N ARG A 113 6.62 7.88 -2.44
CA ARG A 113 7.34 6.95 -1.56
C ARG A 113 8.84 7.25 -1.54
N MET A 114 9.47 7.52 -2.70
CA MET A 114 10.89 7.87 -2.77
C MET A 114 11.17 9.19 -2.06
N GLU A 115 10.34 10.21 -2.30
CA GLU A 115 10.46 11.51 -1.64
C GLU A 115 10.33 11.38 -0.12
N THR A 116 9.33 10.63 0.36
CA THR A 116 9.14 10.40 1.80
C THR A 116 10.35 9.70 2.41
N LEU A 117 10.91 8.69 1.75
CA LEU A 117 12.09 7.97 2.24
C LEU A 117 13.34 8.86 2.25
N LYS A 118 13.48 9.75 1.28
CA LYS A 118 14.58 10.72 1.24
C LYS A 118 14.49 11.70 2.43
N LEU A 119 13.31 12.27 2.66
CA LEU A 119 13.08 13.19 3.79
C LEU A 119 13.35 12.53 5.14
N LEU A 120 12.90 11.27 5.33
CA LEU A 120 13.17 10.53 6.56
C LEU A 120 14.67 10.35 6.82
N LYS A 121 15.45 10.05 5.77
CA LYS A 121 16.90 9.92 5.89
C LYS A 121 17.58 11.25 6.23
N GLU A 122 17.10 12.35 5.67
CA GLU A 122 17.61 13.70 5.98
C GLU A 122 17.32 14.09 7.44
N LEU A 123 16.15 13.73 7.94
CA LEU A 123 15.77 13.96 9.35
C LEU A 123 16.63 13.13 10.32
N GLU A 124 16.89 11.86 10.01
CA GLU A 124 17.80 11.01 10.81
C GLU A 124 19.19 11.65 10.93
N ILE A 125 19.76 12.13 9.82
CA ILE A 125 21.07 12.82 9.82
C ILE A 125 21.04 14.10 10.67
N TYR A 126 19.95 14.87 10.58
CA TYR A 126 19.81 16.10 11.35
C TYR A 126 19.73 15.81 12.87
N GLU A 127 18.93 14.83 13.27
CA GLU A 127 18.79 14.42 14.67
C GLU A 127 20.14 13.93 15.25
N GLU A 128 20.89 13.12 14.50
CA GLU A 128 22.23 12.67 14.89
C GLU A 128 23.21 13.83 15.13
N GLN A 129 23.16 14.89 14.30
CA GLN A 129 24.00 16.07 14.45
C GLN A 129 23.62 16.90 15.68
N THR A 130 22.32 17.07 15.96
CA THR A 130 21.85 17.85 17.12
C THR A 130 22.03 17.14 18.47
N THR A 131 22.15 15.81 18.47
CA THR A 131 22.34 15.03 19.71
C THR A 131 23.81 14.93 20.11
N GLN A 132 24.74 15.32 19.23
CA GLN A 132 26.20 15.33 19.46
C GLN A 132 26.74 16.70 19.91
N THR A 133 25.89 17.72 20.00
CA THR A 133 26.19 19.08 20.52
C THR A 133 25.58 19.30 21.88
#